data_AF-A0A3C1PDM4-F1
#
_entry.id   AF-A0A3C1PDM4-F1
#
_cell.length_a   1.000
_cell.length_b   1.000
_cell.length_c   1.000
_cell.angle_alpha   90.00
_cell.angle_beta   90.00
_cell.angle_gamma   90.00
#
_symmetry.space_group_name_H-M   'P 1'
#
loop_
_entity.id
_entity.type
_entity.pdbx_description
1 polymer ?
#
loop_
_entity_poly.entity_id
_entity_poly.type
_entity_poly.pdbx_seq_one_letter_code
_entity_poly.pdbx_strand_id
1 'polypeptide(L)'
;MRLQRQFNGQTITLDTHNPLGSGGEGRIYGILEDPNLVAKIYHKPNDEDAEKLTVMYNHPPATAMVSPEMTAIAWPIDLLHTTDNKRKIVGYLMPRVHKATPIHIFYTPKSRREQKPLFNYLYLHRTARNLVASIADLHSSGYIIGDVNESNILVSDTALVTLVDTDSFQVRDPDTGLIYRCPVGKAEFTPPELQGQAFRDLNRTTEQDRFGLAVLIFLLLMEGTHPFSGVYQGSG
;
A
#
# COMPACT_ATOMS: atom_id res chain seq x y z
N MET A 1 13.71 -5.92 -19.73
CA MET A 1 12.55 -5.54 -20.59
C MET A 1 12.51 -4.03 -20.72
N ARG A 2 12.22 -3.44 -21.90
CA ARG A 2 12.09 -1.98 -22.07
C ARG A 2 10.62 -1.58 -22.12
N LEU A 3 10.28 -0.51 -21.41
CA LEU A 3 8.94 0.11 -21.39
C LEU A 3 9.08 1.62 -21.59
N GLN A 4 7.99 2.28 -21.94
CA GLN A 4 7.94 3.73 -22.09
C GLN A 4 6.95 4.32 -21.09
N ARG A 5 7.37 5.43 -20.46
CA ARG A 5 6.55 6.25 -19.57
C ARG A 5 5.50 7.02 -20.37
N GLN A 6 4.25 6.95 -19.93
CA GLN A 6 3.10 7.49 -20.65
C GLN A 6 3.19 9.02 -20.79
N PHE A 7 3.55 9.74 -19.73
CA PHE A 7 3.39 11.19 -19.70
C PHE A 7 4.60 11.99 -20.21
N ASN A 8 5.81 11.44 -20.10
CA ASN A 8 7.03 12.11 -20.59
C ASN A 8 7.73 11.38 -21.75
N GLY A 9 7.24 10.20 -22.15
CA GLY A 9 7.80 9.42 -23.26
C GLY A 9 9.19 8.84 -23.01
N GLN A 10 9.74 8.95 -21.80
CA GLN A 10 11.04 8.39 -21.47
C GLN A 10 10.99 6.86 -21.49
N THR A 11 11.93 6.25 -22.20
CA THR A 11 12.13 4.80 -22.17
C THR A 11 12.91 4.40 -20.92
N ILE A 12 12.44 3.37 -20.23
CA ILE A 12 13.07 2.79 -19.04
C ILE A 12 13.32 1.29 -19.24
N THR A 13 14.32 0.76 -18.55
CA THR A 13 14.70 -0.65 -18.60
C THR A 13 14.49 -1.31 -17.24
N LEU A 14 13.65 -2.34 -17.21
CA LEU A 14 13.39 -3.15 -16.02
C LEU A 14 14.51 -4.17 -15.80
N ASP A 15 14.99 -4.30 -14.56
CA ASP A 15 15.83 -5.42 -14.13
C ASP A 15 14.98 -6.69 -13.99
N THR A 16 14.86 -7.43 -15.09
CA THR A 16 14.08 -8.67 -15.13
C THR A 16 14.79 -9.87 -14.50
N HIS A 17 16.09 -9.75 -14.17
CA HIS A 17 16.86 -10.85 -13.59
C HIS A 17 16.68 -10.93 -12.07
N ASN A 18 16.45 -9.77 -11.43
CA ASN A 18 16.25 -9.66 -9.98
C ASN A 18 14.91 -8.98 -9.66
N PRO A 19 13.76 -9.65 -9.88
CA PRO A 19 12.48 -9.10 -9.45
C PRO A 19 12.49 -8.87 -7.93
N LEU A 20 12.00 -7.70 -7.51
CA LEU A 20 11.99 -7.29 -6.10
C LEU A 20 10.84 -7.92 -5.32
N GLY A 21 9.78 -8.32 -6.02
CA GLY A 21 8.62 -8.97 -5.45
C GLY A 21 7.65 -9.46 -6.52
N SER A 22 6.79 -10.40 -6.14
CA SER A 22 5.70 -10.89 -6.97
C SER A 22 4.46 -11.03 -6.09
N GLY A 23 3.36 -10.44 -6.51
CA GLY A 23 2.05 -10.56 -5.88
C GLY A 23 1.03 -11.24 -6.82
N GLY A 24 -0.21 -11.28 -6.38
CA GLY A 24 -1.33 -11.85 -7.16
C GLY A 24 -1.66 -11.05 -8.42
N GLU A 25 -1.43 -9.74 -8.40
CA GLU A 25 -1.81 -8.82 -9.50
C GLU A 25 -0.66 -8.54 -10.46
N GLY A 26 0.59 -8.64 -10.00
CA GLY A 26 1.75 -8.28 -10.81
C GLY A 26 3.09 -8.58 -10.16
N ARG A 27 4.15 -8.14 -10.83
CA ARG A 27 5.55 -8.24 -10.38
C ARG A 27 6.16 -6.86 -10.25
N ILE A 28 7.03 -6.72 -9.26
CA ILE A 28 7.76 -5.49 -8.97
C ILE A 28 9.20 -5.65 -9.48
N TYR A 29 9.63 -4.72 -10.32
CA TYR A 29 10.96 -4.69 -10.92
C TYR A 29 11.69 -3.40 -10.54
N GLY A 30 12.99 -3.49 -10.33
CA GLY A 30 13.85 -2.31 -10.26
C GLY A 30 14.04 -1.69 -11.65
N ILE A 31 14.31 -0.38 -11.68
CA ILE A 31 14.68 0.35 -12.90
C ILE A 31 16.20 0.47 -12.98
N LEU A 32 16.79 0.10 -14.12
CA LEU A 32 18.24 0.14 -14.28
C LEU A 32 18.78 1.58 -14.32
N GLU A 33 18.00 2.51 -14.87
CA GLU A 33 18.37 3.91 -15.00
C GLU A 33 18.19 4.72 -13.70
N ASP A 34 17.33 4.27 -12.78
CA ASP A 34 17.04 4.97 -11.53
C ASP A 34 16.78 3.99 -10.37
N PRO A 35 17.73 3.84 -9.43
CA PRO A 35 17.59 2.92 -8.30
C PRO A 35 16.53 3.37 -7.28
N ASN A 36 16.03 4.61 -7.36
CA ASN A 36 15.00 5.14 -6.46
C ASN A 36 13.58 4.86 -6.94
N LEU A 37 13.42 4.20 -8.10
CA LEU A 37 12.12 3.87 -8.66
C LEU A 37 11.97 2.35 -8.84
N VAL A 38 10.71 1.91 -8.80
CA VAL A 38 10.31 0.55 -9.13
C VAL A 38 9.07 0.57 -10.00
N ALA A 39 8.93 -0.44 -10.86
CA ALA A 39 7.74 -0.65 -11.67
C ALA A 39 6.95 -1.85 -11.17
N LYS A 40 5.64 -1.68 -10.93
CA LYS A 40 4.69 -2.81 -10.79
C LYS A 40 4.11 -3.08 -12.18
N ILE A 41 4.31 -4.30 -12.68
CA ILE A 41 3.82 -4.75 -13.99
C ILE A 41 2.74 -5.81 -13.76
N TYR A 42 1.55 -5.57 -14.29
CA TYR A 42 0.41 -6.46 -14.09
C TYR A 42 0.54 -7.74 -14.91
N HIS A 43 0.06 -8.85 -14.35
CA HIS A 43 0.00 -10.12 -15.08
C HIS A 43 -1.06 -10.07 -16.19
N LYS A 44 -2.19 -9.40 -15.93
CA LYS A 44 -3.33 -9.27 -16.85
C LYS A 44 -3.92 -7.86 -16.77
N PRO A 45 -3.23 -6.84 -17.33
CA PRO A 45 -3.74 -5.47 -17.33
C PRO A 45 -5.05 -5.37 -18.13
N ASN A 46 -6.00 -4.58 -17.62
CA ASN A 46 -7.25 -4.24 -18.28
C ASN A 46 -7.44 -2.71 -18.38
N ASP A 47 -8.48 -2.27 -19.08
CA ASP A 47 -8.72 -0.83 -19.35
C ASP A 47 -9.10 -0.07 -18.07
N GLU A 48 -9.86 -0.69 -17.15
CA GLU A 48 -10.20 -0.10 -15.85
C GLU A 48 -8.95 0.17 -15.00
N ASP A 49 -7.95 -0.73 -15.04
CA ASP A 49 -6.67 -0.50 -14.35
C ASP A 49 -5.97 0.76 -14.88
N ALA A 50 -6.00 0.96 -16.20
CA ALA A 50 -5.37 2.11 -16.86
C ALA A 50 -6.10 3.43 -16.54
N GLU A 51 -7.43 3.40 -16.57
CA GLU A 51 -8.28 4.55 -16.22
C GLU A 51 -8.09 4.95 -14.76
N LYS A 52 -8.14 3.98 -13.83
CA LYS A 52 -7.88 4.19 -12.41
C LYS A 52 -6.49 4.78 -12.16
N LEU A 53 -5.44 4.20 -12.75
CA LEU A 53 -4.07 4.68 -12.59
C LEU A 53 -3.91 6.11 -13.13
N THR A 54 -4.62 6.46 -14.21
CA THR A 54 -4.62 7.82 -14.76
C THR A 54 -5.24 8.82 -13.77
N VAL A 55 -6.36 8.46 -13.13
CA VAL A 55 -6.96 9.27 -12.06
C VAL A 55 -5.99 9.43 -10.90
N MET A 56 -5.37 8.34 -10.44
CA MET A 56 -4.39 8.39 -9.36
C MET A 56 -3.20 9.31 -9.68
N TYR A 57 -2.65 9.22 -10.91
CA TYR A 57 -1.55 10.08 -11.36
C TYR A 57 -1.94 11.57 -11.36
N ASN A 58 -3.15 11.91 -11.84
CA ASN A 58 -3.61 13.29 -11.93
C ASN A 58 -4.00 13.91 -10.58
N HIS A 59 -4.37 13.09 -9.59
CA HIS A 59 -4.86 13.55 -8.29
C HIS A 59 -4.09 12.96 -7.11
N PRO A 60 -2.75 13.12 -7.03
CA PRO A 60 -1.99 12.54 -5.92
C PRO A 60 -2.50 13.07 -4.57
N PRO A 61 -2.56 12.21 -3.52
CA PRO A 61 -2.97 12.66 -2.20
C PRO A 61 -2.00 13.71 -1.68
N ALA A 62 -2.49 14.60 -0.82
CA ALA A 62 -1.66 15.65 -0.19
C ALA A 62 -0.64 15.09 0.83
N THR A 63 -0.66 13.77 1.07
CA THR A 63 0.16 13.10 2.08
C THR A 63 1.64 13.43 1.90
N ALA A 64 2.25 13.87 3.01
CA ALA A 64 3.58 14.45 3.00
C ALA A 64 4.68 13.44 2.58
N MET A 65 5.66 13.95 1.81
CA MET A 65 7.03 13.42 1.90
C MET A 65 7.45 13.42 3.38
N VAL A 66 7.78 12.25 3.91
CA VAL A 66 8.12 12.09 5.34
C VAL A 66 9.55 12.54 5.59
N SER A 67 10.44 12.30 4.63
CA SER A 67 11.81 12.80 4.58
C SER A 67 12.32 12.80 3.13
N PRO A 68 13.49 13.39 2.84
CA PRO A 68 14.08 13.35 1.50
C PRO A 68 14.31 11.93 0.93
N GLU A 69 14.46 10.93 1.81
CA GLU A 69 14.71 9.53 1.43
C GLU A 69 13.49 8.61 1.60
N MET A 70 12.37 9.12 2.14
CA MET A 70 11.22 8.29 2.48
C MET A 70 9.89 8.97 2.15
N THR A 71 9.12 8.33 1.29
CA THR A 71 7.73 8.71 1.00
C THR A 71 6.78 8.08 2.02
N ALA A 72 5.70 8.78 2.38
CA ALA A 72 4.62 8.20 3.17
C ALA A 72 3.84 7.14 2.39
N ILE A 73 3.89 7.21 1.05
CA ILE A 73 3.04 6.42 0.16
C ILE A 73 3.81 6.10 -1.13
N ALA A 74 3.84 4.83 -1.53
CA ALA A 74 4.34 4.39 -2.83
C ALA A 74 3.27 4.63 -3.92
N TRP A 75 3.02 5.91 -4.22
CA TRP A 75 1.98 6.35 -5.15
C TRP A 75 2.44 6.25 -6.62
N PRO A 76 1.55 5.99 -7.59
CA PRO A 76 1.88 6.05 -9.01
C PRO A 76 2.40 7.43 -9.42
N ILE A 77 3.57 7.48 -10.07
CA ILE A 77 4.20 8.70 -10.59
C ILE A 77 4.33 8.71 -12.12
N ASP A 78 4.01 7.60 -12.77
CA ASP A 78 3.84 7.49 -14.21
C ASP A 78 3.19 6.16 -14.56
N LEU A 79 2.59 6.08 -15.75
CA LEU A 79 2.04 4.84 -16.29
C LEU A 79 3.01 4.27 -17.31
N LEU A 80 3.00 2.95 -17.46
CA LEU A 80 3.95 2.26 -18.32
C LEU A 80 3.21 1.54 -19.43
N HIS A 81 3.67 1.72 -20.65
CA HIS A 81 3.20 0.98 -21.82
C HIS A 81 4.39 0.36 -22.57
N THR A 82 4.10 -0.60 -23.43
CA THR A 82 5.13 -1.24 -24.24
C THR A 82 5.59 -0.29 -25.35
N THR A 83 6.83 -0.46 -25.82
CA THR A 83 7.40 0.42 -26.87
C THR A 83 6.72 0.27 -28.23
N ASP A 84 6.05 -0.85 -28.47
CA ASP A 84 5.32 -1.18 -29.70
C ASP A 84 3.83 -0.78 -29.64
N ASN A 85 3.24 -0.57 -28.45
CA ASN A 85 1.84 -0.21 -28.31
C ASN A 85 1.62 0.84 -27.21
N LYS A 86 1.49 2.11 -27.64
CA LYS A 86 1.22 3.25 -26.74
C LYS A 86 -0.17 3.28 -26.12
N ARG A 87 -1.11 2.46 -26.61
CA ARG A 87 -2.49 2.46 -26.10
C ARG A 87 -2.69 1.53 -24.91
N LYS A 88 -1.79 0.56 -24.71
CA LYS A 88 -1.95 -0.46 -23.68
C LYS A 88 -1.04 -0.18 -22.50
N ILE A 89 -1.63 0.34 -21.41
CA ILE A 89 -0.94 0.41 -20.13
C ILE A 89 -0.76 -1.01 -19.58
N VAL A 90 0.45 -1.32 -19.13
CA VAL A 90 0.84 -2.64 -18.61
C VAL A 90 1.25 -2.60 -17.14
N GLY A 91 1.29 -1.41 -16.54
CA GLY A 91 1.70 -1.19 -15.18
C GLY A 91 2.00 0.27 -14.91
N TYR A 92 2.70 0.53 -13.81
CA TYR A 92 3.02 1.89 -13.38
C TYR A 92 4.36 1.96 -12.66
N LEU A 93 4.88 3.18 -12.58
CA LEU A 93 6.11 3.55 -11.88
C LEU A 93 5.76 4.15 -10.53
N MET A 94 6.52 3.81 -9.48
CA MET A 94 6.35 4.39 -8.15
C MET A 94 7.70 4.54 -7.43
N PRO A 95 7.79 5.39 -6.38
CA PRO A 95 8.99 5.49 -5.56
C PRO A 95 9.36 4.14 -4.93
N ARG A 96 10.64 3.83 -4.93
CA ARG A 96 11.19 2.68 -4.21
C ARG A 96 11.26 3.01 -2.72
N VAL A 97 10.72 2.11 -1.90
CA VAL A 97 10.86 2.21 -0.45
C VAL A 97 12.19 1.57 -0.04
N HIS A 98 13.06 2.37 0.56
CA HIS A 98 14.35 1.92 1.08
C HIS A 98 14.31 1.75 2.60
N LYS A 99 15.13 0.83 3.13
CA LYS A 99 15.36 0.66 4.59
C LYS A 99 14.07 0.53 5.43
N ALA A 100 13.03 -0.06 4.86
CA ALA A 100 11.77 -0.33 5.53
C ALA A 100 11.42 -1.82 5.43
N THR A 101 10.80 -2.36 6.48
CA THR A 101 10.34 -3.75 6.52
C THR A 101 8.86 -3.79 6.90
N PRO A 102 8.12 -4.86 6.54
CA PRO A 102 6.72 -4.99 6.92
C PRO A 102 6.48 -4.80 8.41
N ILE A 103 5.39 -4.15 8.77
CA ILE A 103 5.04 -3.78 10.16
C ILE A 103 5.01 -4.98 11.12
N HIS A 104 4.72 -6.18 10.61
CA HIS A 104 4.68 -7.41 11.41
C HIS A 104 6.02 -7.79 12.05
N ILE A 105 7.14 -7.41 11.43
CA ILE A 105 8.48 -7.60 12.01
C ILE A 105 8.59 -6.83 13.33
N PHE A 106 7.96 -5.67 13.43
CA PHE A 106 8.02 -4.81 14.61
C PHE A 106 7.06 -5.24 15.70
N TYR A 107 5.83 -5.64 15.37
CA TYR A 107 4.90 -6.06 16.43
C TYR A 107 5.19 -7.46 16.97
N THR A 108 5.85 -8.32 16.19
CA THR A 108 6.22 -9.69 16.63
C THR A 108 7.47 -9.64 17.52
N PRO A 109 7.42 -9.98 18.81
CA PRO A 109 8.54 -9.75 19.74
C PRO A 109 9.81 -10.50 19.36
N LYS A 110 9.68 -11.74 18.87
CA LYS A 110 10.81 -12.54 18.43
C LYS A 110 11.52 -11.88 17.25
N SER A 111 10.79 -11.61 16.17
CA SER A 111 11.32 -10.94 14.97
C SER A 111 11.89 -9.57 15.28
N ARG A 112 11.21 -8.76 16.12
CA ARG A 112 11.68 -7.45 16.54
C ARG A 112 13.02 -7.53 17.27
N ARG A 113 13.18 -8.45 18.23
CA ARG A 113 14.45 -8.62 18.95
C ARG A 113 15.59 -9.06 18.04
N GLU A 114 15.31 -9.92 17.07
CA GLU A 114 16.32 -10.45 16.13
C GLU A 114 16.74 -9.42 15.08
N GLN A 115 15.77 -8.72 14.48
CA GLN A 115 15.99 -7.88 13.30
C GLN A 115 16.05 -6.38 13.60
N LYS A 116 15.40 -5.95 14.69
CA LYS A 116 15.21 -4.54 15.07
C LYS A 116 15.47 -4.32 16.58
N PRO A 117 16.62 -4.75 17.12
CA PRO A 117 16.86 -4.83 18.57
C PRO A 117 16.78 -3.48 19.31
N LEU A 118 16.99 -2.36 18.61
CA LEU A 118 16.91 -1.00 19.17
C LEU A 118 15.49 -0.43 19.16
N PHE A 119 14.54 -1.11 18.54
CA PHE A 119 13.17 -0.66 18.39
C PHE A 119 12.36 -0.94 19.67
N ASN A 120 12.39 0.01 20.60
CA ASN A 120 11.71 -0.11 21.89
C ASN A 120 10.21 0.25 21.79
N TYR A 121 9.50 0.15 22.92
CA TYR A 121 8.07 0.42 23.00
C TYR A 121 7.67 1.84 22.58
N LEU A 122 8.52 2.85 22.84
CA LEU A 122 8.25 4.23 22.40
C LEU A 122 8.24 4.34 20.87
N TYR A 123 9.10 3.57 20.18
CA TYR A 123 9.05 3.49 18.73
C TYR A 123 7.78 2.79 18.22
N LEU A 124 7.26 1.76 18.91
CA LEU A 124 5.97 1.15 18.56
C LEU A 124 4.82 2.17 18.63
N HIS A 125 4.78 2.95 19.72
CA HIS A 125 3.80 4.02 19.87
C HIS A 125 3.96 5.11 18.79
N ARG A 126 5.20 5.48 18.46
CA ARG A 126 5.50 6.43 17.38
C ARG A 126 5.04 5.90 16.01
N THR A 127 5.25 4.62 15.72
CA THR A 127 4.75 3.97 14.50
C THR A 127 3.23 4.02 14.44
N ALA A 128 2.54 3.68 15.53
CA ALA A 128 1.08 3.76 15.58
C ALA A 128 0.58 5.18 15.27
N ARG A 129 1.17 6.20 15.89
CA ARG A 129 0.84 7.61 15.60
C ARG A 129 1.08 7.97 14.13
N ASN A 130 2.24 7.59 13.59
CA ASN A 130 2.59 7.90 12.19
C ASN A 130 1.66 7.19 11.21
N LEU A 131 1.26 5.94 11.50
CA LEU A 131 0.29 5.20 10.71
C LEU A 131 -1.08 5.89 10.71
N VAL A 132 -1.57 6.32 11.87
CA VAL A 132 -2.83 7.08 11.98
C VAL A 132 -2.77 8.36 11.15
N ALA A 133 -1.66 9.10 11.22
CA ALA A 133 -1.48 10.33 10.44
C ALA A 133 -1.53 10.06 8.93
N SER A 134 -0.78 9.06 8.44
CA SER A 134 -0.77 8.70 7.01
C SER A 134 -2.16 8.30 6.49
N ILE A 135 -2.92 7.51 7.27
CA ILE A 135 -4.27 7.10 6.88
C ILE A 135 -5.25 8.28 6.94
N ALA A 136 -5.15 9.15 7.94
CA ALA A 136 -5.98 10.35 8.04
C ALA A 136 -5.76 11.31 6.86
N ASP A 137 -4.51 11.50 6.43
CA ASP A 137 -4.17 12.34 5.26
C ASP A 137 -4.74 11.75 3.97
N LEU A 138 -4.69 10.43 3.80
CA LEU A 138 -5.30 9.72 2.67
C LEU A 138 -6.82 9.88 2.65
N HIS A 139 -7.48 9.64 3.78
CA HIS A 139 -8.93 9.80 3.92
C HIS A 139 -9.36 11.25 3.65
N SER A 140 -8.59 12.23 4.12
CA SER A 140 -8.83 13.65 3.87
C SER A 140 -8.66 14.02 2.39
N SER A 141 -7.82 13.27 1.66
CA SER A 141 -7.65 13.38 0.20
C SER A 141 -8.73 12.63 -0.60
N GLY A 142 -9.71 12.00 0.06
CA GLY A 142 -10.83 11.29 -0.58
C GLY A 142 -10.56 9.84 -0.98
N TYR A 143 -9.41 9.27 -0.55
CA TYR A 143 -9.04 7.89 -0.84
C TYR A 143 -9.44 6.95 0.29
N ILE A 144 -9.76 5.70 -0.06
CA ILE A 144 -10.03 4.62 0.90
C ILE A 144 -9.07 3.48 0.58
N ILE A 145 -8.29 3.04 1.57
CA ILE A 145 -7.27 2.00 1.40
C ILE A 145 -7.96 0.67 1.06
N GLY A 146 -9.05 0.38 1.77
CA GLY A 146 -9.81 -0.84 1.62
C GLY A 146 -9.12 -2.03 2.28
N ASP A 147 -7.90 -2.37 1.87
CA ASP A 147 -7.16 -3.54 2.38
C ASP A 147 -6.07 -3.13 3.38
N VAL A 148 -6.51 -2.56 4.50
CA VAL A 148 -5.62 -2.18 5.61
C VAL A 148 -5.12 -3.44 6.31
N ASN A 149 -3.89 -3.87 6.00
CA ASN A 149 -3.27 -5.06 6.59
C ASN A 149 -1.76 -4.90 6.79
N GLU A 150 -1.13 -5.89 7.42
CA GLU A 150 0.29 -5.83 7.80
C GLU A 150 1.27 -5.94 6.64
N SER A 151 0.86 -6.47 5.49
CA SER A 151 1.72 -6.55 4.30
C SER A 151 1.79 -5.23 3.53
N ASN A 152 0.75 -4.40 3.64
CA ASN A 152 0.64 -3.14 2.91
C ASN A 152 1.29 -1.95 3.66
N ILE A 153 1.95 -2.21 4.79
CA ILE A 153 2.55 -1.19 5.66
C ILE A 153 4.01 -1.53 5.92
N LEU A 154 4.90 -0.68 5.42
CA LEU A 154 6.33 -0.75 5.68
C LEU A 154 6.72 0.27 6.75
N VAL A 155 7.66 -0.11 7.61
CA VAL A 155 8.14 0.72 8.72
C VAL A 155 9.67 0.78 8.71
N SER A 156 10.22 1.99 8.85
CA SER A 156 11.66 2.19 9.00
C SER A 156 12.14 1.97 10.44
N ASP A 157 13.47 1.90 10.61
CA ASP A 157 14.11 1.84 11.94
C ASP A 157 13.88 3.11 12.77
N THR A 158 13.40 4.19 12.14
CA THR A 158 13.04 5.46 12.78
C THR A 158 11.53 5.64 12.98
N ALA A 159 10.76 4.55 12.88
CA ALA A 159 9.30 4.51 13.01
C ALA A 159 8.52 5.32 11.96
N LEU A 160 9.14 5.64 10.83
CA LEU A 160 8.43 6.23 9.69
C LEU A 160 7.63 5.15 8.97
N VAL A 161 6.45 5.50 8.47
CA VAL A 161 5.51 4.57 7.84
C VAL A 161 5.41 4.89 6.35
N THR A 162 5.48 3.85 5.53
CA THR A 162 5.16 3.93 4.10
C THR A 162 4.05 2.94 3.76
N LEU A 163 2.96 3.45 3.18
CA LEU A 163 1.89 2.63 2.62
C LEU A 163 2.27 2.18 1.21
N VAL A 164 2.11 0.89 0.94
CA VAL A 164 2.41 0.27 -0.36
C VAL A 164 1.17 -0.42 -0.93
N ASP A 165 1.28 -0.94 -2.14
CA ASP A 165 0.17 -1.59 -2.86
C ASP A 165 -1.05 -0.66 -3.07
N THR A 166 -0.74 0.60 -3.41
CA THR A 166 -1.69 1.72 -3.47
C THR A 166 -2.67 1.62 -4.63
N ASP A 167 -2.34 0.84 -5.66
CA ASP A 167 -3.19 0.55 -6.80
C ASP A 167 -4.39 -0.33 -6.43
N SER A 168 -4.37 -0.99 -5.28
CA SER A 168 -5.53 -1.71 -4.73
C SER A 168 -6.57 -0.79 -4.09
N PHE A 169 -6.25 0.49 -3.82
CA PHE A 169 -7.12 1.41 -3.09
C PHE A 169 -8.45 1.66 -3.80
N GLN A 170 -9.49 1.99 -3.05
CA GLN A 170 -10.70 2.56 -3.64
C GLN A 170 -10.46 4.03 -4.00
N VAL A 171 -10.65 4.34 -5.28
CA VAL A 171 -10.38 5.64 -5.90
C VAL A 171 -11.67 6.19 -6.45
N ARG A 172 -12.00 7.44 -6.10
CA ARG A 172 -13.11 8.17 -6.72
C ARG A 172 -12.54 9.18 -7.70
N ASP A 173 -12.98 9.09 -8.96
CA ASP A 173 -12.68 10.09 -9.97
C ASP A 173 -13.40 11.41 -9.62
N PRO A 174 -12.67 12.51 -9.39
CA PRO A 174 -13.28 13.79 -9.05
C PRO A 174 -14.03 14.44 -10.21
N ASP A 175 -13.68 14.10 -11.45
CA ASP A 175 -14.27 14.70 -12.65
C ASP A 175 -15.55 13.96 -13.07
N THR A 176 -15.55 12.63 -13.00
CA THR A 176 -16.69 11.79 -13.44
C THR A 176 -17.56 11.28 -12.29
N GLY A 177 -17.03 11.24 -11.06
CA GLY A 177 -17.67 10.63 -9.91
C GLY A 177 -17.64 9.10 -9.88
N LEU A 178 -17.03 8.45 -10.88
CA LEU A 178 -16.86 7.00 -10.94
C LEU A 178 -16.00 6.51 -9.77
N ILE A 179 -16.35 5.35 -9.21
CA ILE A 179 -15.62 4.73 -8.09
C ILE A 179 -14.98 3.44 -8.58
N TYR A 180 -13.66 3.43 -8.61
CA TYR A 180 -12.84 2.23 -8.79
C TYR A 180 -12.67 1.57 -7.42
N ARG A 181 -13.24 0.38 -7.23
CA ARG A 181 -13.33 -0.27 -5.91
C ARG A 181 -12.06 -1.03 -5.57
N CYS A 182 -11.87 -1.29 -4.28
CA CYS A 182 -10.84 -2.20 -3.78
C CYS A 182 -11.35 -3.64 -3.86
N PRO A 183 -10.77 -4.53 -4.70
CA PRO A 183 -11.29 -5.89 -4.90
C PRO A 183 -10.81 -6.89 -3.85
N VAL A 184 -9.88 -6.50 -2.98
CA VAL A 184 -9.16 -7.38 -2.05
C VAL A 184 -9.41 -6.98 -0.59
N GLY A 185 -9.11 -7.90 0.32
CA GLY A 185 -9.24 -7.69 1.75
C GLY A 185 -8.76 -8.92 2.50
N LYS A 186 -8.05 -8.71 3.60
CA LYS A 186 -7.61 -9.78 4.51
C LYS A 186 -8.61 -9.96 5.65
N ALA A 187 -9.08 -11.19 5.85
CA ALA A 187 -10.19 -11.50 6.77
C ALA A 187 -9.92 -11.03 8.21
N GLU A 188 -8.67 -11.17 8.68
CA GLU A 188 -8.23 -10.78 10.03
C GLU A 188 -8.36 -9.27 10.28
N PHE A 189 -8.35 -8.46 9.23
CA PHE A 189 -8.49 -7.00 9.28
C PHE A 189 -9.82 -6.49 8.73
N THR A 190 -10.70 -7.41 8.30
CA THR A 190 -11.98 -7.07 7.69
C THR A 190 -13.05 -6.91 8.78
N PRO A 191 -13.74 -5.75 8.85
CA PRO A 191 -14.77 -5.53 9.85
C PRO A 191 -15.97 -6.49 9.64
N PRO A 192 -16.71 -6.84 10.71
CA PRO A 192 -17.77 -7.85 10.65
C PRO A 192 -18.82 -7.64 9.55
N GLU A 193 -19.23 -6.39 9.31
CA GLU A 193 -20.22 -6.04 8.28
C GLU A 193 -19.74 -6.27 6.85
N LEU A 194 -18.44 -6.41 6.63
CA LEU A 194 -17.84 -6.71 5.33
C LEU A 194 -17.49 -8.20 5.14
N GLN A 195 -17.61 -9.03 6.18
CA GLN A 195 -17.27 -10.44 6.09
C GLN A 195 -18.24 -11.19 5.17
N GLY A 196 -17.68 -12.02 4.27
CA GLY A 196 -18.45 -12.79 3.29
C GLY A 196 -19.01 -11.97 2.12
N GLN A 197 -18.72 -10.67 2.05
CA GLN A 197 -19.19 -9.80 0.98
C GLN A 197 -18.24 -9.81 -0.23
N ALA A 198 -18.80 -9.60 -1.43
CA ALA A 198 -18.00 -9.47 -2.65
C ALA A 198 -17.43 -8.05 -2.80
N PHE A 199 -16.16 -7.86 -2.46
CA PHE A 199 -15.54 -6.52 -2.40
C PHE A 199 -15.56 -5.73 -3.72
N ARG A 200 -15.63 -6.42 -4.86
CA ARG A 200 -15.76 -5.80 -6.20
C ARG A 200 -17.06 -5.02 -6.39
N ASP A 201 -18.08 -5.29 -5.58
CA ASP A 201 -19.43 -4.74 -5.78
C ASP A 201 -19.83 -3.70 -4.71
N LEU A 202 -18.91 -3.35 -3.81
CA LEU A 202 -19.18 -2.54 -2.63
C LEU A 202 -18.34 -1.27 -2.64
N ASN A 203 -18.96 -0.14 -2.33
CA ASN A 203 -18.21 1.06 -1.99
C ASN A 203 -17.86 1.00 -0.51
N ARG A 204 -16.56 0.91 -0.20
CA ARG A 204 -16.06 0.97 1.18
C ARG A 204 -16.14 2.38 1.75
N THR A 205 -16.07 2.48 3.08
CA THR A 205 -16.08 3.73 3.86
C THR A 205 -14.78 3.90 4.66
N THR A 206 -14.50 5.12 5.12
CA THR A 206 -13.33 5.40 5.96
C THR A 206 -13.38 4.67 7.31
N GLU A 207 -14.59 4.43 7.81
CA GLU A 207 -14.88 3.70 9.05
C GLU A 207 -14.43 2.25 8.96
N GLN A 208 -14.55 1.64 7.78
CA GLN A 208 -14.10 0.26 7.54
C GLN A 208 -12.57 0.15 7.52
N ASP A 209 -11.87 1.15 6.97
CA ASP A 209 -10.41 1.24 7.10
C ASP A 209 -9.98 1.44 8.57
N ARG A 210 -10.72 2.23 9.35
CA ARG A 210 -10.44 2.49 10.77
C ARG A 210 -10.48 1.20 11.61
N PHE A 211 -11.30 0.23 11.23
CA PHE A 211 -11.30 -1.09 11.89
C PHE A 211 -9.97 -1.81 11.69
N GLY A 212 -9.51 -1.96 10.44
CA GLY A 212 -8.21 -2.59 10.15
C GLY A 212 -7.04 -1.83 10.81
N LEU A 213 -7.11 -0.50 10.83
CA LEU A 213 -6.16 0.34 11.57
C LEU A 213 -6.17 0.03 13.08
N ALA A 214 -7.34 -0.08 13.70
CA ALA A 214 -7.44 -0.42 15.12
C ALA A 214 -6.84 -1.80 15.43
N VAL A 215 -7.07 -2.80 14.57
CA VAL A 215 -6.45 -4.13 14.68
C VAL A 215 -4.92 -4.03 14.61
N LEU A 216 -4.37 -3.27 13.66
CA LEU A 216 -2.93 -3.08 13.53
C LEU A 216 -2.30 -2.34 14.71
N ILE A 217 -2.96 -1.30 15.23
CA ILE A 217 -2.50 -0.59 16.43
C ILE A 217 -2.51 -1.54 17.63
N PHE A 218 -3.55 -2.36 17.77
CA PHE A 218 -3.60 -3.36 18.82
C PHE A 218 -2.45 -4.37 18.69
N LEU A 219 -2.22 -4.91 17.49
CA LEU A 219 -1.08 -5.80 17.23
C LEU A 219 0.24 -5.14 17.61
N LEU A 220 0.47 -3.89 17.19
CA LEU A 220 1.66 -3.10 17.52
C LEU A 220 1.91 -2.98 19.03
N LEU A 221 0.87 -2.64 19.79
CA LEU A 221 1.00 -2.33 21.22
C LEU A 221 0.91 -3.58 22.12
N MET A 222 0.23 -4.63 21.64
CA MET A 222 0.00 -5.89 22.36
C MET A 222 0.88 -7.03 21.82
N GLU A 223 2.05 -6.68 21.29
CA GLU A 223 3.11 -7.64 20.96
C GLU A 223 2.68 -8.73 19.97
N GLY A 224 1.87 -8.35 18.98
CA GLY A 224 1.38 -9.24 17.93
C GLY A 224 0.21 -10.13 18.36
N THR A 225 -0.31 -9.96 19.57
CA THR A 225 -1.54 -10.64 20.01
C THR A 225 -2.73 -10.05 19.27
N HIS A 226 -3.50 -10.88 18.57
CA HIS A 226 -4.67 -10.40 17.84
C HIS A 226 -5.80 -10.01 18.81
N PRO A 227 -6.54 -8.90 18.57
CA PRO A 227 -7.61 -8.46 19.48
C PRO A 227 -8.73 -9.50 19.66
N PHE A 228 -8.88 -10.40 18.68
CA PHE A 228 -9.87 -11.49 18.71
C PHE A 228 -9.29 -12.87 19.08
N SER A 229 -8.06 -12.94 19.60
CA SER A 229 -7.47 -14.19 20.11
C SER A 229 -7.96 -14.58 21.51
N GLY A 230 -8.75 -13.74 22.17
CA GLY A 230 -9.31 -14.03 23.48
C GLY A 230 -10.29 -15.20 23.45
N VAL A 231 -10.26 -16.05 24.48
CA VAL A 231 -11.25 -17.10 24.69
C VAL A 231 -12.37 -16.55 25.56
N TYR A 232 -13.60 -16.57 25.07
CA TYR A 232 -14.77 -16.15 25.84
C TYR A 232 -14.99 -17.09 27.03
N GLN A 233 -14.92 -16.56 28.26
CA GLN A 233 -15.09 -17.33 29.50
C GLN A 233 -16.47 -17.16 30.17
N GLY A 234 -17.42 -16.47 29.51
CA GLY A 234 -18.73 -16.14 30.08
C GLY A 234 -18.85 -14.68 30.51
N SER A 235 -19.80 -14.38 31.39
CA SER A 235 -20.07 -13.03 31.87
C SER A 235 -19.00 -12.53 32.84
N GLY A 236 -18.44 -11.36 32.56
CA GLY A 236 -17.67 -10.52 33.48
C GLY A 236 -18.33 -9.17 33.68
#